data_AF-A0A523DU32-F1
#
_entry.id   AF-A0A523DU32-F1
#
_cell.length_a   1.000
_cell.length_b   1.000
_cell.length_c   1.000
_cell.angle_alpha   90.00
_cell.angle_beta   90.00
_cell.angle_gamma   90.00
#
_symmetry.space_group_name_H-M   'P 1'
#
loop_
_entity.id
_entity.type
_entity.pdbx_description
1 polymer ?
#
loop_
_entity_poly.entity_id
_entity_poly.type
_entity_poly.pdbx_seq_one_letter_code
_entity_poly.pdbx_strand_id
1 'polypeptide(L)'
;MADHEKDPLARLAGLADSVDETFASIQTRQGACMQCRAGCTDCCRARLTITHVEAAFFRRGLARLPEAERKDLAQRTRDKTRDMCPALDPEGRCQLYDSRPLICRSFGVPLRRRREVVLVNPIVIDACDLNFVDVPLETLPAEDVLDQTSLDTELAAINAEFCARHDLPTDERIGIAQILASLD
;
A
#
# COMPACT_ATOMS: atom_id res chain seq x y z
N MET A 1 -20.39 18.18 -11.81
CA MET A 1 -20.71 16.95 -11.05
C MET A 1 -20.34 15.66 -11.77
N ALA A 2 -20.09 15.65 -13.10
CA ALA A 2 -19.70 14.43 -13.85
C ALA A 2 -18.18 14.14 -13.88
N ASP A 3 -17.33 15.04 -13.37
CA ASP A 3 -15.86 14.88 -13.44
C ASP A 3 -15.24 14.14 -12.25
N HIS A 4 -15.90 14.07 -11.09
CA HIS A 4 -15.35 13.38 -9.92
C HIS A 4 -15.37 11.85 -10.06
N GLU A 5 -16.39 11.29 -10.72
CA GLU A 5 -16.48 9.85 -10.99
C GLU A 5 -15.43 9.39 -12.02
N LYS A 6 -14.82 10.36 -12.74
CA LYS A 6 -13.74 10.14 -13.70
C LYS A 6 -12.38 10.59 -13.18
N ASP A 7 -12.20 11.07 -11.96
CA ASP A 7 -10.84 11.43 -11.48
C ASP A 7 -10.12 10.15 -10.99
N PRO A 8 -9.03 9.70 -11.64
CA PRO A 8 -8.30 8.51 -11.20
C PRO A 8 -7.82 8.62 -9.74
N LEU A 9 -7.51 9.81 -9.26
CA LEU A 9 -7.06 10.01 -7.88
C LEU A 9 -8.22 9.91 -6.88
N ALA A 10 -9.43 10.33 -7.25
CA ALA A 10 -10.63 10.14 -6.43
C ALA A 10 -11.03 8.65 -6.39
N ARG A 11 -10.95 7.95 -7.53
CA ARG A 11 -11.19 6.51 -7.61
C ARG A 11 -10.18 5.71 -6.78
N LEU A 12 -8.89 6.08 -6.84
CA LEU A 12 -7.86 5.47 -5.99
C LEU A 12 -8.13 5.71 -4.50
N ALA A 13 -8.59 6.91 -4.13
CA ALA A 13 -8.96 7.21 -2.75
C ALA A 13 -10.12 6.31 -2.28
N GLY A 14 -11.19 6.18 -3.08
CA GLY A 14 -12.30 5.28 -2.73
C GLY A 14 -11.90 3.80 -2.64
N LEU A 15 -10.99 3.34 -3.51
CA LEU A 15 -10.43 1.99 -3.41
C LEU A 15 -9.59 1.82 -2.13
N ALA A 16 -8.78 2.82 -1.78
CA ALA A 16 -8.01 2.82 -0.55
C ALA A 16 -8.91 2.79 0.71
N ASP A 17 -10.01 3.55 0.71
CA ASP A 17 -10.99 3.57 1.80
C ASP A 17 -11.66 2.18 1.95
N SER A 18 -12.06 1.56 0.84
CA SER A 18 -12.64 0.20 0.84
C SER A 18 -11.67 -0.85 1.40
N VAL A 19 -10.38 -0.75 1.07
CA VAL A 19 -9.34 -1.63 1.64
C VAL A 19 -9.16 -1.39 3.13
N ASP A 20 -9.14 -0.13 3.58
CA ASP A 20 -9.05 0.20 5.01
C ASP A 20 -10.26 -0.30 5.80
N GLU A 21 -11.48 -0.17 5.28
CA GLU A 21 -12.71 -0.67 5.89
C GLU A 21 -12.70 -2.20 6.01
N THR A 22 -12.24 -2.87 4.95
CA THR A 22 -12.07 -4.33 4.95
C THR A 22 -11.03 -4.73 5.99
N PHE A 23 -9.89 -4.04 6.04
CA PHE A 23 -8.85 -4.27 7.04
C PHE A 23 -9.40 -4.12 8.46
N ALA A 24 -10.10 -3.03 8.76
CA ALA A 24 -10.68 -2.77 10.08
C ALA A 24 -11.71 -3.84 10.48
N SER A 25 -12.51 -4.29 9.51
CA SER A 25 -13.49 -5.36 9.70
C SER A 25 -12.82 -6.69 10.05
N ILE A 26 -11.75 -7.05 9.34
CA ILE A 26 -10.95 -8.26 9.62
C ILE A 26 -10.28 -8.12 10.98
N GLN A 27 -9.66 -6.99 11.27
CA GLN A 27 -9.01 -6.73 12.56
C GLN A 27 -10.00 -6.84 13.73
N THR A 28 -11.25 -6.43 13.55
CA THR A 28 -12.31 -6.57 14.56
C THR A 28 -12.66 -8.04 14.83
N ARG A 29 -12.73 -8.87 13.79
CA ARG A 29 -13.11 -10.30 13.92
C ARG A 29 -11.94 -11.21 14.29
N GLN A 30 -10.75 -10.92 13.76
CA GLN A 30 -9.56 -11.76 13.80
C GLN A 30 -8.42 -11.15 14.64
N GLY A 31 -8.67 -10.07 15.38
CA GLY A 31 -7.63 -9.31 16.08
C GLY A 31 -6.76 -10.12 17.05
N ALA A 32 -7.28 -11.21 17.63
CA ALA A 32 -6.51 -12.12 18.47
C ALA A 32 -5.36 -12.82 17.72
N CYS A 33 -5.49 -12.95 16.39
CA CYS A 33 -4.52 -13.56 15.49
C CYS A 33 -3.65 -12.51 14.78
N MET A 34 -3.80 -11.21 15.06
CA MET A 34 -3.11 -10.14 14.32
C MET A 34 -2.22 -9.28 15.24
N GLN A 35 -0.95 -9.15 14.87
CA GLN A 35 -0.02 -8.17 15.44
C GLN A 35 -0.03 -6.85 14.68
N CYS A 36 -0.59 -6.82 13.45
CA CYS A 36 -0.64 -5.61 12.65
C CYS A 36 -1.56 -4.55 13.27
N ARG A 37 -0.97 -3.39 13.55
CA ARG A 37 -1.60 -2.16 14.06
C ARG A 37 -0.70 -0.98 13.69
N ALA A 38 -1.19 0.25 13.87
CA ALA A 38 -0.34 1.43 13.77
C ALA A 38 0.91 1.28 14.66
N GLY A 39 2.10 1.48 14.10
CA GLY A 39 3.39 1.25 14.77
C GLY A 39 4.03 -0.12 14.51
N CYS A 40 3.36 -1.06 13.84
CA CYS A 40 4.00 -2.26 13.33
C CYS A 40 4.78 -1.93 12.03
N THR A 41 6.09 -2.20 12.01
CA THR A 41 7.00 -1.78 10.94
C THR A 41 7.57 -2.93 10.10
N ASP A 42 7.17 -4.17 10.37
CA ASP A 42 7.78 -5.37 9.75
C ASP A 42 7.72 -5.37 8.21
N CYS A 43 6.60 -4.90 7.66
CA CYS A 43 6.37 -4.74 6.22
C CYS A 43 6.86 -3.41 5.63
N CYS A 44 7.29 -2.45 6.45
CA CYS A 44 7.55 -1.07 6.04
C CYS A 44 8.94 -0.90 5.40
N ARG A 45 9.18 -1.53 4.26
CA ARG A 45 10.48 -1.59 3.57
C ARG A 45 10.69 -0.42 2.62
N ALA A 46 11.95 0.05 2.50
CA ALA A 46 12.32 1.20 1.69
C ALA A 46 12.20 0.97 0.16
N ARG A 47 12.25 -0.30 -0.27
CA ARG A 47 12.36 -0.69 -1.70
C ARG A 47 11.02 -1.01 -2.36
N LEU A 48 9.91 -0.63 -1.74
CA LEU A 48 8.59 -0.77 -2.36
C LEU A 48 8.49 0.16 -3.57
N THR A 49 7.94 -0.37 -4.67
CA THR A 49 7.60 0.39 -5.86
C THR A 49 6.09 0.47 -5.99
N ILE A 50 5.57 1.52 -6.61
CA ILE A 50 4.15 1.84 -6.74
C ILE A 50 3.83 2.32 -8.16
N THR A 51 2.54 2.34 -8.51
CA THR A 51 2.08 2.84 -9.82
C THR A 51 2.25 4.36 -9.95
N HIS A 52 2.11 4.91 -11.16
CA HIS A 52 2.10 6.35 -11.41
C HIS A 52 0.97 7.06 -10.66
N VAL A 53 -0.23 6.50 -10.66
CA VAL A 53 -1.37 7.09 -9.93
C VAL A 53 -1.17 7.07 -8.42
N GLU A 54 -0.62 5.99 -7.86
CA GLU A 54 -0.26 5.94 -6.44
C GLU A 54 0.86 6.92 -6.11
N ALA A 55 1.86 7.10 -6.99
CA ALA A 55 2.92 8.08 -6.79
C ALA A 55 2.38 9.52 -6.78
N ALA A 56 1.43 9.84 -7.65
CA ALA A 56 0.75 11.13 -7.64
C ALA A 56 -0.08 11.34 -6.36
N PHE A 57 -0.79 10.31 -5.90
CA PHE A 57 -1.53 10.31 -4.64
C PHE A 57 -0.60 10.52 -3.43
N PHE A 58 0.52 9.79 -3.40
CA PHE A 58 1.54 9.89 -2.36
C PHE A 58 2.21 11.27 -2.33
N ARG A 59 2.52 11.85 -3.50
CA ARG A 59 3.03 13.23 -3.62
C ARG A 59 2.02 14.28 -3.12
N ARG A 60 0.72 14.08 -3.32
CA ARG A 60 -0.32 14.95 -2.73
C ARG A 60 -0.30 14.90 -1.20
N GLY A 61 -0.10 13.72 -0.61
CA GLY A 61 0.10 13.57 0.84
C GLY A 61 1.33 14.33 1.33
N LEU A 62 2.46 14.15 0.64
CA LEU A 62 3.71 14.86 0.94
C LEU A 62 3.55 16.38 0.93
N ALA A 63 2.85 16.92 -0.08
CA ALA A 63 2.63 18.36 -0.20
C ALA A 63 1.80 18.96 0.95
N ARG A 64 1.02 18.15 1.68
CA ARG A 64 0.22 18.57 2.83
C ARG A 64 0.99 18.55 4.15
N LEU A 65 2.15 17.90 4.20
CA LEU A 65 2.95 17.84 5.42
C LEU A 65 3.54 19.21 5.78
N PRO A 66 3.61 19.55 7.09
CA PRO A 66 4.35 20.71 7.56
C PRO A 66 5.78 20.73 7.03
N GLU A 67 6.35 21.92 6.82
CA GLU A 67 7.71 22.06 6.30
C GLU A 67 8.76 21.35 7.18
N ALA A 68 8.58 21.37 8.50
CA ALA A 68 9.46 20.66 9.43
C ALA A 68 9.47 19.14 9.18
N GLU A 69 8.29 18.54 8.99
CA GLU A 69 8.16 17.10 8.71
C GLU A 69 8.72 16.74 7.33
N ARG A 70 8.50 17.58 6.32
CA ARG A 70 9.11 17.39 4.99
C ARG A 70 10.64 17.42 5.04
N LYS A 71 11.23 18.34 5.81
CA LYS A 71 12.69 18.43 6.00
C LYS A 71 13.25 17.21 6.72
N ASP A 72 12.59 16.78 7.79
CA ASP A 72 12.97 15.58 8.53
C ASP A 72 12.89 14.31 7.65
N LEU A 73 11.87 14.21 6.81
CA LEU A 73 11.70 13.11 5.86
C LEU A 73 12.77 13.13 4.77
N ALA A 74 13.08 14.30 4.20
CA ALA A 74 14.15 14.46 3.23
C ALA A 74 15.51 14.07 3.83
N GLN A 75 15.77 14.43 5.09
CA GLN A 75 16.99 14.03 5.80
C GLN A 75 17.09 12.51 5.98
N ARG A 76 16.01 11.83 6.39
CA ARG A 76 15.98 10.37 6.50
C ARG A 76 16.19 9.66 5.15
N THR A 77 15.73 10.26 4.06
CA THR A 77 15.89 9.69 2.72
C THR A 77 17.34 9.72 2.23
N ARG A 78 18.18 10.64 2.74
CA ARG A 78 19.60 10.70 2.39
C ARG A 78 20.41 9.54 2.98
N ASP A 79 19.91 8.89 4.02
CA ASP A 79 20.52 7.68 4.58
C ASP A 79 20.21 6.46 3.69
N LYS A 80 21.12 6.19 2.75
CA LYS A 80 21.03 5.05 1.83
C LYS A 80 21.24 3.69 2.50
N THR A 81 21.64 3.65 3.78
CA THR A 81 21.83 2.40 4.53
C THR A 81 20.53 1.91 5.17
N ARG A 82 19.47 2.73 5.12
CA ARG A 82 18.19 2.43 5.73
C ARG A 82 17.39 1.42 4.91
N ASP A 83 17.06 0.27 5.53
CA ASP A 83 16.16 -0.74 4.93
C ASP A 83 14.66 -0.43 5.14
N MET A 84 14.37 0.49 6.07
CA MET A 84 13.02 0.91 6.44
C MET A 84 12.54 2.11 5.64
N CYS A 85 11.24 2.15 5.35
CA CYS A 85 10.61 3.27 4.65
C CYS A 85 10.96 4.61 5.35
N PRO A 86 11.47 5.61 4.61
CA PRO A 86 11.83 6.91 5.22
C PRO A 86 10.62 7.69 5.75
N ALA A 87 9.40 7.35 5.32
CA ALA A 87 8.17 7.96 5.83
C ALA A 87 7.81 7.54 7.27
N LEU A 88 8.52 6.57 7.87
CA LEU A 88 8.29 6.15 9.26
C LEU A 88 8.95 7.10 10.26
N ASP A 89 8.13 7.71 11.14
CA ASP A 89 8.57 8.45 12.32
C ASP A 89 9.38 7.56 13.30
N PRO A 90 10.07 8.14 14.30
CA PRO A 90 10.82 7.37 15.29
C PRO A 90 9.96 6.35 16.09
N GLU A 91 8.65 6.59 16.19
CA GLU A 91 7.68 5.69 16.83
C GLU A 91 7.15 4.59 15.88
N GLY A 92 7.63 4.54 14.64
CA GLY A 92 7.23 3.52 13.65
C GLY A 92 5.89 3.78 12.96
N ARG A 93 5.35 5.00 13.03
CA ARG A 93 4.14 5.41 12.31
C ARG A 93 4.49 6.08 11.00
N CYS A 94 3.71 5.79 9.96
CA CYS A 94 3.86 6.45 8.67
C CYS A 94 3.34 7.89 8.76
N GLN A 95 4.19 8.88 8.46
CA GLN A 95 3.78 10.30 8.38
C GLN A 95 2.82 10.56 7.21
N LEU A 96 2.73 9.63 6.26
CA LEU A 96 1.85 9.69 5.09
C LEU A 96 0.72 8.65 5.19
N TYR A 97 0.25 8.36 6.40
CA TYR A 97 -0.69 7.27 6.67
C TYR A 97 -1.93 7.30 5.76
N ASP A 98 -2.55 8.47 5.60
CA ASP A 98 -3.76 8.67 4.79
C ASP A 98 -3.48 8.61 3.29
N SER A 99 -2.23 8.76 2.88
CA SER A 99 -1.79 8.69 1.48
C SER A 99 -0.99 7.42 1.19
N ARG A 100 -1.13 6.39 2.02
CA ARG A 100 -0.43 5.11 1.83
C ARG A 100 -0.89 4.43 0.52
N PRO A 101 0.07 3.88 -0.26
CA PRO A 101 -0.24 3.02 -1.41
C PRO A 101 -1.02 1.77 -1.00
N LEU A 102 -1.68 1.10 -1.95
CA LEU A 102 -2.53 -0.07 -1.65
C LEU A 102 -1.74 -1.22 -1.04
N ILE A 103 -0.52 -1.46 -1.52
CA ILE A 103 0.38 -2.49 -0.98
C ILE A 103 0.66 -2.28 0.52
N CYS A 104 0.68 -1.03 1.00
CA CYS A 104 0.89 -0.71 2.42
C CYS A 104 -0.39 -0.86 3.27
N ARG A 105 -1.57 -0.92 2.63
CA ARG A 105 -2.88 -1.05 3.28
C ARG A 105 -3.31 -2.51 3.38
N SER A 106 -3.00 -3.33 2.37
CA SER A 106 -3.43 -4.72 2.28
C SER A 106 -2.48 -5.73 2.96
N PHE A 107 -1.21 -5.41 3.19
CA PHE A 107 -0.18 -6.38 3.63
C PHE A 107 -0.50 -7.12 4.93
N GLY A 108 -1.18 -6.47 5.88
CA GLY A 108 -1.40 -7.04 7.21
C GLY A 108 -2.54 -8.07 7.29
N VAL A 109 -3.41 -8.15 6.29
CA VAL A 109 -4.55 -9.09 6.28
C VAL A 109 -4.23 -10.33 5.44
N PRO A 110 -4.98 -11.43 5.60
CA PRO A 110 -4.90 -12.57 4.71
C PRO A 110 -5.25 -12.16 3.27
N LEU A 111 -4.38 -12.53 2.33
CA LEU A 111 -4.50 -12.21 0.90
C LEU A 111 -4.64 -13.49 0.09
N ARG A 112 -5.72 -13.59 -0.69
CA ARG A 112 -5.84 -14.58 -1.75
C ARG A 112 -5.09 -14.08 -2.98
N ARG A 113 -4.09 -14.84 -3.43
CA ARG A 113 -3.24 -14.45 -4.57
C ARG A 113 -2.83 -15.64 -5.42
N ARG A 114 -2.44 -15.37 -6.67
CA ARG A 114 -1.77 -16.36 -7.50
C ARG A 114 -0.28 -16.33 -7.20
N ARG A 115 0.28 -17.46 -6.80
CA ARG A 115 1.73 -17.59 -6.63
C ARG A 115 2.33 -18.01 -7.96
N GLU A 116 3.22 -17.21 -8.51
CA GLU A 116 3.97 -17.60 -9.72
C GLU A 116 4.98 -18.69 -9.36
N VAL A 117 4.70 -19.92 -9.80
CA VAL A 117 5.65 -21.03 -9.77
C VAL A 117 5.84 -21.47 -11.21
N VAL A 118 7.09 -21.79 -11.57
CA VAL A 118 7.59 -21.98 -12.96
C VAL A 118 6.70 -22.84 -13.88
N LEU A 119 5.79 -23.66 -13.33
CA LEU A 119 4.88 -24.53 -14.09
C LEU A 119 3.40 -24.49 -13.65
N VAL A 120 3.08 -23.83 -12.53
CA VAL A 120 1.72 -23.76 -11.98
C VAL A 120 1.52 -22.40 -11.31
N ASN A 121 0.37 -21.77 -11.52
CA ASN A 121 -0.02 -20.53 -10.85
C ASN A 121 -1.13 -20.80 -9.83
N PRO A 122 -0.86 -21.57 -8.75
CA PRO A 122 -1.87 -21.92 -7.78
C PRO A 122 -2.39 -20.67 -7.07
N ILE A 123 -3.68 -20.71 -6.74
CA ILE A 123 -4.28 -19.75 -5.83
C ILE A 123 -3.91 -20.18 -4.42
N VAL A 124 -3.31 -19.28 -3.66
CA VAL A 124 -2.91 -19.49 -2.26
C VAL A 124 -3.50 -18.37 -1.41
N ILE A 125 -3.69 -18.63 -0.13
CA ILE A 125 -3.93 -17.59 0.88
C ILE A 125 -2.62 -17.39 1.62
N ASP A 126 -2.18 -16.15 1.74
CA ASP A 126 -0.95 -15.78 2.43
C ASP A 126 -1.21 -14.65 3.42
N ALA A 127 -0.41 -14.55 4.46
CA ALA A 127 -0.50 -13.50 5.47
C ALA A 127 0.89 -13.07 5.93
N CYS A 128 0.98 -11.94 6.63
CA CYS A 128 2.22 -11.52 7.28
C CYS A 128 2.72 -12.61 8.25
N ASP A 129 4.03 -12.87 8.29
CA ASP A 129 4.67 -13.88 9.16
C ASP A 129 4.38 -13.69 10.66
N LEU A 130 3.95 -12.49 11.07
CA LEU A 130 3.59 -12.16 12.44
C LEU A 130 2.10 -12.31 12.75
N ASN A 131 1.26 -12.46 11.72
CA ASN A 131 -0.18 -12.60 11.85
C ASN A 131 -0.58 -14.04 11.50
N PHE A 132 -1.66 -14.52 12.12
CA PHE A 132 -2.22 -15.84 11.88
C PHE A 132 -1.21 -16.97 12.10
N VAL A 133 -0.26 -16.76 13.02
CA VAL A 133 0.70 -17.76 13.45
C VAL A 133 -0.06 -18.97 14.00
N ASP A 134 0.29 -20.16 13.51
CA ASP A 134 -0.36 -21.43 13.83
C ASP A 134 -1.85 -21.51 13.45
N VAL A 135 -2.36 -20.59 12.62
CA VAL A 135 -3.72 -20.62 12.07
C VAL A 135 -3.68 -21.15 10.63
N PRO A 136 -4.40 -22.24 10.31
CA PRO A 136 -4.54 -22.68 8.93
C PRO A 136 -5.34 -21.65 8.11
N LEU A 137 -4.67 -20.88 7.25
CA LEU A 137 -5.28 -19.78 6.50
C LEU A 137 -6.45 -20.22 5.61
N GLU A 138 -6.44 -21.47 5.16
CA GLU A 138 -7.51 -22.10 4.34
C GLU A 138 -8.84 -22.22 5.10
N THR A 139 -8.82 -22.16 6.43
CA THR A 139 -10.01 -22.26 7.29
C THR A 139 -10.64 -20.92 7.60
N LEU A 140 -10.00 -19.82 7.17
CA LEU A 140 -10.53 -18.48 7.39
C LEU A 140 -11.83 -18.27 6.60
N PRO A 141 -12.81 -17.54 7.16
CA PRO A 141 -13.99 -17.11 6.43
C PRO A 141 -13.60 -16.32 5.17
N ALA A 142 -14.38 -16.43 4.10
CA ALA A 142 -14.06 -15.76 2.83
C ALA A 142 -14.03 -14.23 2.97
N GLU A 143 -14.88 -13.67 3.83
CA GLU A 143 -14.93 -12.26 4.21
C GLU A 143 -13.72 -11.78 5.01
N ASP A 144 -12.90 -12.70 5.50
CA ASP A 144 -11.63 -12.42 6.20
C ASP A 144 -10.40 -12.56 5.30
N VAL A 145 -10.61 -12.77 4.00
CA VAL A 145 -9.54 -12.94 3.02
C VAL A 145 -9.73 -11.97 1.86
N LEU A 146 -8.83 -11.01 1.77
CA LEU A 146 -8.84 -9.98 0.72
C LEU A 146 -8.31 -10.55 -0.60
N ASP A 147 -9.02 -10.31 -1.71
CA ASP A 147 -8.60 -10.83 -3.02
C ASP A 147 -7.60 -9.88 -3.70
N GLN A 148 -6.34 -10.31 -3.78
CA GLN A 148 -5.29 -9.50 -4.37
C GLN A 148 -5.48 -9.31 -5.88
N THR A 149 -6.05 -10.29 -6.58
CA THR A 149 -6.24 -10.19 -8.05
C THR A 149 -7.26 -9.10 -8.37
N SER A 150 -8.34 -9.01 -7.60
CA SER A 150 -9.33 -7.95 -7.72
C SER A 150 -8.71 -6.57 -7.49
N LEU A 151 -7.94 -6.40 -6.40
CA LEU A 151 -7.26 -5.13 -6.10
C LEU A 151 -6.28 -4.71 -7.19
N ASP A 152 -5.44 -5.64 -7.65
CA ASP A 152 -4.45 -5.37 -8.69
C ASP A 152 -5.14 -5.00 -10.02
N THR A 153 -6.26 -5.65 -10.34
CA THR A 153 -7.06 -5.36 -11.55
C THR A 153 -7.66 -3.96 -11.49
N GLU A 154 -8.26 -3.58 -10.35
CA GLU A 154 -8.84 -2.25 -10.18
C GLU A 154 -7.75 -1.15 -10.19
N LEU A 155 -6.64 -1.37 -9.48
CA LEU A 155 -5.50 -0.46 -9.47
C LEU A 155 -4.91 -0.29 -10.88
N ALA A 156 -4.76 -1.38 -11.64
CA ALA A 156 -4.26 -1.33 -13.01
C ALA A 156 -5.18 -0.52 -13.92
N ALA A 157 -6.50 -0.66 -13.78
CA ALA A 157 -7.47 0.13 -14.55
C ALA A 157 -7.40 1.63 -14.22
N ILE A 158 -7.30 1.97 -12.93
CA ILE A 158 -7.15 3.36 -12.48
C ILE A 158 -5.81 3.94 -12.98
N ASN A 159 -4.73 3.18 -12.88
CA ASN A 159 -3.41 3.60 -13.33
C ASN A 159 -3.37 3.81 -14.85
N ALA A 160 -3.96 2.91 -15.63
CA ALA A 160 -4.01 3.04 -17.09
C ALA A 160 -4.71 4.34 -17.51
N GLU A 161 -5.83 4.67 -16.86
CA GLU A 161 -6.53 5.94 -17.12
C GLU A 161 -5.69 7.15 -16.72
N PHE A 162 -5.03 7.11 -15.56
CA PHE A 162 -4.13 8.18 -15.12
C PHE A 162 -2.98 8.39 -16.11
N CYS A 163 -2.28 7.31 -16.48
CA CYS A 163 -1.18 7.33 -17.42
C CYS A 163 -1.59 7.91 -18.78
N ALA A 164 -2.75 7.51 -19.31
CA ALA A 164 -3.26 8.05 -20.58
C ALA A 164 -3.50 9.57 -20.54
N ARG A 165 -3.90 10.12 -19.40
CA ARG A 165 -4.12 11.58 -19.23
C ARG A 165 -2.83 12.38 -19.10
N HIS A 166 -1.74 11.71 -18.73
CA HIS A 166 -0.47 12.34 -18.40
C HIS A 166 0.68 11.96 -19.35
N ASP A 167 0.39 11.19 -20.41
CA ASP A 167 1.37 10.68 -21.38
C ASP A 167 2.50 9.87 -20.70
N LEU A 168 2.11 8.97 -19.79
CA LEU A 168 3.03 8.14 -19.01
C LEU A 168 2.91 6.65 -19.42
N PRO A 169 3.98 5.85 -19.28
CA PRO A 169 3.92 4.40 -19.46
C PRO A 169 3.13 3.72 -18.34
N THR A 170 2.41 2.64 -18.64
CA THR A 170 1.56 1.93 -17.66
C THR A 170 2.29 0.83 -16.88
N ASP A 171 3.39 0.32 -17.43
CA ASP A 171 4.20 -0.78 -16.92
C ASP A 171 5.35 -0.32 -15.99
N GLU A 172 5.65 0.98 -15.99
CA GLU A 172 6.65 1.56 -15.10
C GLU A 172 6.18 1.57 -13.63
N ARG A 173 7.11 1.24 -12.73
CA ARG A 173 6.91 1.27 -11.28
C ARG A 173 7.88 2.28 -10.66
N ILE A 174 7.36 3.18 -9.83
CA ILE A 174 8.14 4.23 -9.17
C ILE A 174 8.51 3.78 -7.76
N GLY A 175 9.79 3.87 -7.37
CA GLY A 175 10.22 3.59 -6.01
C GLY A 175 9.75 4.66 -5.01
N ILE A 176 9.19 4.25 -3.86
CA ILE A 176 8.79 5.20 -2.80
C ILE A 176 9.99 6.05 -2.35
N ALA A 177 11.15 5.42 -2.12
CA ALA A 177 12.37 6.14 -1.77
C ALA A 177 12.81 7.18 -2.82
N GLN A 178 12.55 6.92 -4.11
CA GLN A 178 12.84 7.88 -5.19
C GLN A 178 11.94 9.11 -5.11
N ILE A 179 10.64 8.93 -4.79
CA ILE A 179 9.71 10.04 -4.62
C ILE A 179 10.10 10.90 -3.42
N LEU A 180 10.49 10.25 -2.33
CA LEU A 180 10.91 10.93 -1.11
C LEU A 180 12.25 11.69 -1.30
N ALA A 181 13.12 11.20 -2.18
CA ALA A 181 14.40 11.83 -2.49
C ALA A 181 14.25 13.09 -3.35
N SER A 182 13.12 13.27 -4.05
CA SER A 182 12.85 14.44 -4.89
C SER A 182 12.23 15.63 -4.12
N LEU A 183 12.34 15.65 -2.79
CA LEU A 183 11.82 16.72 -1.91
C LEU A 183 12.79 17.90 -1.74
N ASP A 184 13.92 17.91 -2.45
CA ASP A 184 14.89 19.02 -2.43
C ASP A 184 14.31 20.32 -3.03
#